data_AF-A0A9E2PWT8-F1
#
_entry.id   AF-A0A9E2PWT8-F1
#
_cell.length_a   1.000
_cell.length_b   1.000
_cell.length_c   1.000
_cell.angle_alpha   90.00
_cell.angle_beta   90.00
_cell.angle_gamma   90.00
#
_symmetry.space_group_name_H-M   'P 1'
#
loop_
_entity.id
_entity.type
_entity.pdbx_description
1 polymer ?
#
loop_
_entity_poly.entity_id
_entity_poly.type
_entity_poly.pdbx_seq_one_letter_code
_entity_poly.pdbx_strand_id
1 'polypeptide(L)'
;MEKFIPEDIIEARKLLETSLRMNDHDKRVNYFDSAIELSNDYLELNPHSHHKIYIENIKMTYLRSLIKNLPTNNVDIKIWFNYTALFMRKYPLEFNTIIENDPTLKKIYNEFDAHYLEMKEFFFEA
;
A
#
# COMPACT_ATOMS: atom_id res chain seq x y z
N MET A 1 -19.55 24.85 -9.45
CA MET A 1 -19.08 24.99 -8.05
C MET A 1 -17.91 24.03 -7.92
N GLU A 2 -16.69 24.52 -8.06
CA GLU A 2 -15.50 23.70 -7.79
C GLU A 2 -15.59 23.25 -6.33
N LYS A 3 -15.72 21.94 -6.13
CA LYS A 3 -15.72 21.35 -4.79
C LYS A 3 -14.30 21.48 -4.27
N PHE A 4 -14.10 22.41 -3.33
CA PHE A 4 -12.85 22.57 -2.61
C PHE A 4 -12.44 21.23 -2.00
N ILE A 5 -11.25 20.74 -2.32
CA ILE A 5 -10.72 19.50 -1.74
C ILE A 5 -10.19 19.84 -0.34
N PRO A 6 -10.64 19.16 0.73
CA PRO A 6 -10.14 19.34 2.09
C PRO A 6 -8.61 19.23 2.18
N GLU A 7 -8.01 19.97 3.10
CA GLU A 7 -6.56 20.01 3.30
C GLU A 7 -5.99 18.62 3.65
N ASP A 8 -6.67 17.84 4.49
CA ASP A 8 -6.27 16.48 4.85
C ASP A 8 -6.15 15.56 3.62
N ILE A 9 -7.10 15.69 2.68
CA ILE A 9 -7.08 14.90 1.43
C ILE A 9 -5.94 15.36 0.52
N ILE A 10 -5.65 16.66 0.48
CA ILE A 10 -4.52 17.21 -0.27
C ILE A 10 -3.20 16.69 0.31
N GLU A 11 -3.07 16.69 1.64
CA GLU A 11 -1.89 16.20 2.34
C GLU A 11 -1.71 14.69 2.17
N ALA A 12 -2.77 13.90 2.34
CA ALA A 12 -2.76 12.46 2.06
C ALA A 12 -2.28 12.18 0.63
N ARG A 13 -2.77 12.95 -0.36
CA ARG A 13 -2.30 12.80 -1.75
C ARG A 13 -0.81 13.09 -1.90
N LYS A 14 -0.30 14.15 -1.26
CA LYS A 14 1.14 14.47 -1.29
C LYS A 14 1.97 13.36 -0.65
N LEU A 15 1.52 12.77 0.45
CA LEU A 15 2.19 11.65 1.12
C LEU A 15 2.23 10.42 0.20
N LEU A 16 1.13 10.10 -0.49
CA LEU A 16 1.08 9.01 -1.48
C LEU A 16 2.03 9.25 -2.67
N GLU A 17 2.05 10.46 -3.22
CA GLU A 17 2.99 10.83 -4.29
C GLU A 17 4.45 10.77 -3.80
N THR A 18 4.69 11.11 -2.54
CA THR A 18 6.01 11.03 -1.92
C THR A 18 6.44 9.59 -1.73
N SER A 19 5.55 8.73 -1.23
CA SER A 19 5.77 7.29 -1.10
C SER A 19 6.31 6.69 -2.40
N LEU A 20 5.65 6.91 -3.54
CA LEU A 20 6.07 6.35 -4.82
C LEU A 20 7.46 6.82 -5.30
N ARG A 21 7.93 7.97 -4.81
CA ARG A 21 9.25 8.54 -5.14
C ARG A 21 10.35 8.07 -4.19
N MET A 22 10.01 7.40 -3.09
CA MET A 22 11.01 6.92 -2.14
C MET A 22 11.71 5.67 -2.68
N ASN A 23 13.04 5.69 -2.73
CA ASN A 23 13.84 4.49 -2.97
C ASN A 23 13.96 3.60 -1.72
N ASP A 24 13.85 4.21 -0.55
CA ASP A 24 13.83 3.52 0.75
C ASP A 24 12.45 2.88 0.95
N HIS A 25 12.42 1.54 0.99
CA HIS A 25 11.19 0.76 1.10
C HIS A 25 10.46 0.96 2.44
N ASP A 26 11.19 1.13 3.54
CA ASP A 26 10.59 1.38 4.86
C ASP A 26 9.88 2.74 4.85
N LYS A 27 10.56 3.78 4.34
CA LYS A 27 9.95 5.10 4.19
C LYS A 27 8.77 5.06 3.23
N ARG A 28 8.88 4.31 2.12
CA ARG A 28 7.79 4.14 1.15
C ARG A 28 6.53 3.61 1.82
N VAL A 29 6.65 2.52 2.60
CA VAL A 29 5.54 1.92 3.33
C VAL A 29 4.97 2.91 4.35
N ASN A 30 5.83 3.56 5.15
CA ASN A 30 5.38 4.50 6.18
C ASN A 30 4.62 5.70 5.60
N TYR A 31 5.10 6.29 4.50
CA TYR A 31 4.41 7.40 3.83
C TYR A 31 3.06 6.96 3.25
N PHE A 32 2.99 5.77 2.68
CA PHE A 32 1.74 5.22 2.18
C PHE A 32 0.74 5.06 3.34
N ASP A 33 1.16 4.41 4.40
CA ASP A 33 0.33 4.10 5.56
C ASP A 33 -0.19 5.36 6.25
N SER A 34 0.69 6.34 6.48
CA SER A 34 0.32 7.64 7.06
C SER A 34 -0.72 8.38 6.20
N ALA A 35 -0.62 8.27 4.88
CA ALA A 35 -1.58 8.88 3.98
C ALA A 35 -2.97 8.23 4.04
N ILE A 36 -3.01 6.90 4.20
CA ILE A 36 -4.26 6.17 4.32
C ILE A 36 -4.89 6.41 5.70
N GLU A 37 -4.10 6.47 6.77
CA GLU A 37 -4.56 6.86 8.11
C GLU A 37 -5.19 8.26 8.07
N LEU A 38 -4.50 9.26 7.52
CA LEU A 38 -5.05 10.61 7.37
C LEU A 38 -6.36 10.66 6.55
N SER A 39 -6.44 9.85 5.50
CA SER A 39 -7.66 9.74 4.69
C SER A 39 -8.82 9.09 5.45
N ASN A 40 -8.53 8.09 6.27
CA ASN A 40 -9.53 7.40 7.09
C ASN A 40 -10.01 8.31 8.23
N ASP A 41 -9.10 9.00 8.92
CA ASP A 41 -9.43 9.96 9.98
C ASP A 41 -10.40 11.03 9.45
N TYR A 42 -10.12 11.57 8.26
CA TYR A 42 -11.04 12.50 7.60
C TYR A 42 -12.43 11.89 7.36
N LEU A 43 -12.52 10.64 6.90
CA LEU A 43 -13.80 9.96 6.64
C LEU A 43 -14.53 9.58 7.91
N GLU A 44 -13.83 9.26 8.99
CA GLU A 44 -14.42 9.02 10.31
C GLU A 44 -15.07 10.28 10.87
N LEU A 45 -14.38 11.43 10.73
CA LEU A 45 -14.92 12.74 11.11
C LEU A 45 -16.02 13.21 10.16
N ASN A 46 -16.01 12.76 8.89
CA ASN A 46 -16.94 13.20 7.84
C ASN A 46 -17.57 12.01 7.09
N PRO A 47 -18.41 11.18 7.74
CA PRO A 47 -18.87 9.90 7.18
C PRO A 47 -19.75 10.03 5.92
N HIS A 48 -20.39 11.19 5.73
CA HIS A 48 -21.19 11.50 4.54
C HIS A 48 -20.46 12.38 3.52
N SER A 49 -19.13 12.46 3.62
CA SER A 49 -18.35 13.27 2.70
C SER A 49 -18.51 12.79 1.26
N HIS A 50 -18.78 13.73 0.37
CA HIS A 50 -18.84 13.46 -1.07
C HIS A 50 -17.47 13.10 -1.68
N HIS A 51 -16.38 13.16 -0.89
CA HIS A 51 -15.04 12.75 -1.28
C HIS A 51 -14.75 11.28 -1.02
N LYS A 52 -15.64 10.51 -0.38
CA LYS A 52 -15.42 9.09 -0.04
C LYS A 52 -14.96 8.26 -1.24
N ILE A 53 -15.70 8.30 -2.34
CA ILE A 53 -15.36 7.57 -3.58
C ILE A 53 -13.99 8.02 -4.14
N TYR A 54 -13.70 9.31 -4.05
CA TYR A 54 -12.41 9.84 -4.52
C TYR A 54 -11.24 9.30 -3.69
N ILE A 55 -11.37 9.30 -2.36
CA ILE A 55 -10.38 8.73 -1.43
C ILE A 55 -10.18 7.24 -1.69
N GLU A 56 -11.26 6.46 -1.80
CA GLU A 56 -11.21 5.03 -2.08
C GLU A 56 -10.48 4.75 -3.42
N ASN A 57 -10.77 5.52 -4.46
CA ASN A 57 -10.10 5.39 -5.76
C ASN A 57 -8.60 5.72 -5.70
N ILE A 58 -8.22 6.73 -4.92
CA ILE A 58 -6.81 7.07 -4.71
C ILE A 58 -6.11 5.94 -3.96
N LYS A 59 -6.68 5.47 -2.84
CA LYS A 59 -6.14 4.34 -2.06
C LYS A 59 -5.87 3.14 -2.96
N MET A 60 -6.84 2.75 -3.78
CA MET A 60 -6.72 1.62 -4.71
C MET A 60 -5.64 1.86 -5.78
N THR A 61 -5.57 3.06 -6.35
CA THR A 61 -4.57 3.42 -7.37
C THR A 61 -3.15 3.35 -6.84
N TYR A 62 -2.91 3.90 -5.65
CA TYR A 62 -1.59 3.91 -5.06
C TYR A 62 -1.21 2.54 -4.49
N LEU A 63 -2.18 1.76 -3.98
CA LEU A 63 -1.91 0.38 -3.55
C LEU A 63 -1.48 -0.51 -4.73
N ARG A 64 -2.14 -0.39 -5.89
CA ARG A 64 -1.70 -1.03 -7.15
C ARG A 64 -0.28 -0.64 -7.52
N SER A 65 0.01 0.66 -7.42
CA SER A 65 1.34 1.19 -7.72
C SER A 65 2.39 0.65 -6.76
N LEU A 66 2.03 0.47 -5.48
CA LEU A 66 2.92 -0.10 -4.48
C LEU A 66 3.24 -1.56 -4.77
N ILE A 67 2.23 -2.37 -5.09
CA ILE A 67 2.40 -3.79 -5.47
C ILE A 67 3.28 -3.92 -6.72
N LYS A 68 3.02 -3.08 -7.74
CA LYS A 68 3.80 -3.07 -8.98
C LYS A 68 5.29 -2.77 -8.77
N ASN A 69 5.63 -2.04 -7.71
CA ASN A 69 6.98 -1.62 -7.39
C ASN A 69 7.55 -2.35 -6.17
N LEU A 70 7.03 -3.54 -5.85
CA LEU A 70 7.62 -4.40 -4.84
C LEU A 70 9.06 -4.78 -5.22
N PRO A 71 9.97 -4.91 -4.26
CA PRO A 71 11.31 -5.39 -4.53
C PRO A 71 11.24 -6.87 -4.92
N THR A 72 11.84 -7.24 -6.05
CA THR A 72 11.81 -8.63 -6.56
C THR A 72 13.13 -9.36 -6.39
N ASN A 73 14.17 -8.73 -5.83
CA ASN A 73 15.47 -9.37 -5.60
C ASN A 73 16.03 -8.90 -4.25
N ASN A 74 16.72 -9.80 -3.53
CA ASN A 74 17.37 -9.51 -2.25
C ASN A 74 16.44 -8.79 -1.25
N VAL A 75 15.22 -9.29 -1.09
CA VAL A 75 14.23 -8.71 -0.19
C VAL A 75 14.68 -8.95 1.25
N ASP A 76 15.08 -7.88 1.94
CA ASP A 76 15.37 -7.95 3.37
C ASP A 76 14.11 -8.35 4.15
N ILE A 77 14.26 -9.18 5.19
CA ILE A 77 13.14 -9.70 5.98
C ILE A 77 12.26 -8.58 6.58
N LYS A 78 12.87 -7.46 6.96
CA LYS A 78 12.14 -6.30 7.50
C LYS A 78 11.29 -5.66 6.42
N ILE A 79 11.83 -5.53 5.21
CA ILE A 79 11.10 -5.01 4.05
C ILE A 79 9.94 -5.95 3.72
N TRP A 80 10.19 -7.26 3.67
CA TRP A 80 9.14 -8.25 3.44
C TRP A 80 8.01 -8.10 4.46
N PHE A 81 8.37 -8.09 5.76
CA PHE A 81 7.41 -7.98 6.85
C PHE A 81 6.58 -6.69 6.77
N ASN A 82 7.20 -5.56 6.45
CA ASN A 82 6.51 -4.27 6.38
C ASN A 82 5.43 -4.25 5.29
N TYR A 83 5.73 -4.74 4.09
CA TYR A 83 4.74 -4.85 3.02
C TYR A 83 3.66 -5.89 3.32
N THR A 84 4.03 -7.07 3.82
CA THR A 84 3.05 -8.12 4.12
C THR A 84 2.12 -7.69 5.26
N ALA A 85 2.62 -6.99 6.28
CA ALA A 85 1.78 -6.40 7.32
C ALA A 85 0.82 -5.35 6.74
N LEU A 86 1.30 -4.50 5.83
CA LEU A 86 0.48 -3.50 5.16
C LEU A 86 -0.67 -4.15 4.37
N PHE A 87 -0.36 -5.15 3.54
CA PHE A 87 -1.33 -5.78 2.65
C PHE A 87 -2.27 -6.74 3.36
N MET A 88 -1.75 -7.62 4.22
CA MET A 88 -2.52 -8.73 4.78
C MET A 88 -3.21 -8.36 6.10
N ARG A 89 -2.73 -7.33 6.81
CA ARG A 89 -3.31 -6.91 8.10
C ARG A 89 -4.02 -5.57 8.02
N LYS A 90 -3.38 -4.54 7.46
CA LYS A 90 -3.98 -3.19 7.43
C LYS A 90 -5.00 -3.03 6.31
N TYR A 91 -4.70 -3.51 5.10
CA TYR A 91 -5.55 -3.30 3.92
C TYR A 91 -5.93 -4.57 3.15
N PRO A 92 -6.39 -5.65 3.84
CA PRO A 92 -6.62 -6.95 3.20
C PRO A 92 -7.72 -6.91 2.14
N LEU A 93 -8.76 -6.11 2.34
CA LEU A 93 -9.89 -6.03 1.39
C LEU A 93 -9.46 -5.38 0.07
N GLU A 94 -8.79 -4.23 0.14
CA GLU A 94 -8.29 -3.54 -1.04
C GLU A 94 -7.21 -4.35 -1.75
N PHE A 95 -6.31 -4.96 -0.98
CA PHE A 95 -5.26 -5.81 -1.53
C PHE A 95 -5.84 -7.00 -2.29
N ASN A 96 -6.73 -7.79 -1.67
CA ASN A 96 -7.36 -8.95 -2.30
C ASN A 96 -8.14 -8.54 -3.56
N THR A 97 -8.90 -7.45 -3.47
CA THR A 97 -9.62 -6.89 -4.63
C THR A 97 -8.66 -6.58 -5.79
N ILE A 98 -7.47 -6.06 -5.51
CA ILE A 98 -6.48 -5.76 -6.56
C ILE A 98 -5.92 -7.04 -7.17
N ILE A 99 -5.40 -7.97 -6.35
CA ILE A 99 -4.70 -9.15 -6.86
C ILE A 99 -5.65 -10.18 -7.49
N GLU A 100 -6.93 -10.20 -7.11
CA GLU A 100 -7.93 -11.07 -7.74
C GLU A 100 -8.35 -10.56 -9.12
N ASN A 101 -8.35 -9.23 -9.31
CA ASN A 101 -8.77 -8.60 -10.58
C ASN A 101 -7.60 -8.31 -11.54
N ASP A 102 -6.35 -8.39 -11.09
CA ASP A 102 -5.16 -8.18 -11.93
C ASP A 102 -4.15 -9.33 -11.76
N PRO A 103 -4.17 -10.33 -12.65
CA PRO A 103 -3.24 -11.47 -12.60
C PRO A 103 -1.76 -11.07 -12.68
N THR A 104 -1.44 -9.93 -13.29
CA THR A 104 -0.05 -9.45 -13.39
C THR A 104 0.44 -9.00 -12.02
N LEU A 105 -0.37 -8.21 -11.31
CA LEU A 105 -0.05 -7.78 -9.95
C LEU A 105 -0.01 -8.95 -8.97
N LYS A 106 -0.91 -9.93 -9.13
CA LYS A 106 -0.87 -11.17 -8.36
C LYS A 106 0.45 -11.92 -8.52
N LYS A 107 0.94 -12.04 -9.76
CA LYS A 107 2.23 -12.68 -10.04
C LYS A 107 3.38 -11.93 -9.36
N ILE A 108 3.43 -10.61 -9.48
CA ILE A 108 4.47 -9.77 -8.84
C ILE A 108 4.48 -9.97 -7.31
N TYR A 109 3.30 -9.97 -6.68
CA TYR A 109 3.20 -10.22 -5.26
C TYR A 109 3.66 -11.63 -4.87
N ASN A 110 3.24 -12.66 -5.62
CA ASN A 110 3.65 -14.03 -5.34
C ASN A 110 5.17 -14.22 -5.46
N GLU A 111 5.83 -13.56 -6.42
CA GLU A 111 7.29 -13.58 -6.54
C GLU A 111 7.96 -12.91 -5.32
N PHE A 112 7.46 -11.75 -4.91
CA PHE A 112 7.91 -11.07 -3.70
C PHE A 112 7.74 -11.93 -2.43
N ASP A 113 6.62 -12.64 -2.30
CA ASP A 113 6.32 -13.48 -1.14
C ASP A 113 7.14 -14.78 -1.13
N ALA A 114 7.38 -15.37 -2.30
CA ALA A 114 8.19 -16.59 -2.45
C ALA A 114 9.64 -16.42 -1.99
N HIS A 115 10.25 -15.25 -2.25
CA HIS A 115 11.61 -14.97 -1.78
C HIS A 115 11.78 -15.08 -0.26
N TYR A 116 10.74 -14.78 0.51
CA TYR A 116 10.78 -14.97 1.95
C TYR A 116 10.66 -16.45 2.36
N LEU A 117 9.84 -17.23 1.65
CA LEU A 117 9.70 -18.67 1.93
C LEU A 117 11.03 -19.40 1.72
N GLU A 118 11.76 -19.08 0.64
CA GLU A 118 13.09 -19.62 0.36
C GLU A 118 14.10 -19.25 1.46
N MET A 119 14.07 -18.01 1.97
CA MET A 119 14.91 -17.61 3.10
C MET A 119 14.54 -18.35 4.39
N LYS A 120 13.26 -18.56 4.66
CA LYS A 120 12.80 -19.25 5.87
C LYS A 120 13.26 -20.72 5.88
N GLU A 121 13.17 -21.43 4.76
CA GLU A 121 13.66 -22.81 4.65
C GLU A 121 15.18 -22.88 4.91
N PHE A 122 15.95 -21.92 4.39
CA PHE A 122 17.40 -21.89 4.56
C PHE A 122 17.87 -21.62 6.00
N PHE A 123 17.15 -20.80 6.78
CA PHE A 123 17.57 -20.41 8.13
C PHE A 123 16.96 -21.25 9.26
N PHE A 124 15.88 -22.01 9.00
CA PHE A 124 15.18 -22.78 10.03
C PHE A 124 15.22 -24.29 9.83
N GLU A 125 15.70 -24.79 8.69
CA GLU A 125 15.90 -26.23 8.43
C GLU A 125 17.39 -26.64 8.27
N ALA A 126 18.34 -25.73 8.53
CA ALA A 126 19.79 -25.99 8.57
C ALA A 126 20.33 -26.01 10.02
#